data_AF-A0A9W9VKD6-F1
#
_entry.id   AF-A0A9W9VKD6-F1
#
_cell.length_a   1.000
_cell.length_b   1.000
_cell.length_c   1.000
_cell.angle_alpha   90.00
_cell.angle_beta   90.00
_cell.angle_gamma   90.00
#
_symmetry.space_group_name_H-M   'P 1'
#
loop_
_entity.id
_entity.type
_entity.pdbx_description
1 polymer ?
#
loop_
_entity_poly.entity_id
_entity_poly.type
_entity_poly.pdbx_seq_one_letter_code
_entity_poly.pdbx_strand_id
1 'polypeptide(L)'
;MTSPNKHKRASLFEVFEGLPIETPISASQKKHPSTKINLAKNLRKYMQSTLHIGHGTITPQSINGKKAQFTVSMDDAYHYKIGCNDFDPDTIFPEIILLSNQLAGILDKKLTAGQEAAFEDHILHCLASMVYGSNVIERAGNGLNITLKLCIAIFRGDDLPDDIGETDEEFLELKKKLLRENLPSNTSAVLRSRYEIIQHAKAAHYIIGQLCNNDQDLSEEIILQTHKILTYQINTAGTPWQEYSGMYRKEEVSAGFHQFPHHSVVPSKMKAMICELESDLKQALSKSTIDPVAIASKYTHIFVNIHPFLDGNGRMCRMILNAMLLKLGGFLVCIGTNHEDCSLYMEVVCNGSALEDTYGDLDEEEKPIMHRELGSYVMSHVKNSMRKLM
;
A
#
# COMPACT_ATOMS: atom_id res chain seq x y z
N MET A 1 25.13 14.82 52.58
CA MET A 1 25.71 15.77 51.60
C MET A 1 26.71 14.97 50.78
N THR A 2 26.65 14.76 49.47
CA THR A 2 25.90 15.30 48.31
C THR A 2 26.03 14.27 47.17
N SER A 3 25.05 14.26 46.26
CA SER A 3 24.87 13.35 45.11
C SER A 3 25.67 13.79 43.84
N PRO A 4 25.53 13.18 42.62
CA PRO A 4 26.61 12.91 41.66
C PRO A 4 26.52 13.75 40.36
N ASN A 5 27.43 13.57 39.39
CA ASN A 5 27.23 13.90 37.95
C ASN A 5 28.32 13.21 37.09
N LYS A 6 28.02 12.31 36.15
CA LYS A 6 27.47 12.48 34.78
C LYS A 6 28.30 13.43 33.90
N HIS A 7 29.16 12.85 33.04
CA HIS A 7 29.82 13.56 31.94
C HIS A 7 28.86 13.76 30.77
N LYS A 8 28.89 14.99 30.24
CA LYS A 8 27.95 15.62 29.32
C LYS A 8 28.47 15.53 27.89
N ARG A 9 27.56 15.23 26.95
CA ARG A 9 27.76 15.21 25.50
C ARG A 9 28.12 16.62 24.99
N ALA A 10 29.15 16.73 24.16
CA ALA A 10 29.56 17.99 23.51
C ALA A 10 28.55 18.43 22.43
N SER A 11 28.41 19.74 22.22
CA SER A 11 27.39 20.40 21.40
C SER A 11 27.79 20.60 19.92
N LEU A 12 26.74 20.64 19.08
CA LEU A 12 26.65 20.67 17.62
C LEU A 12 27.30 21.86 16.85
N PHE A 13 28.24 22.61 17.43
CA PHE A 13 28.71 23.88 16.83
C PHE A 13 30.18 23.90 16.34
N GLU A 14 30.96 22.81 16.49
CA GLU A 14 32.43 22.85 16.31
C GLU A 14 33.02 21.86 15.28
N VAL A 15 32.25 21.33 14.32
CA VAL A 15 32.76 20.31 13.37
C VAL A 15 33.05 20.83 11.94
N PHE A 16 32.99 22.15 11.69
CA PHE A 16 33.50 22.84 10.48
C PHE A 16 32.79 22.45 9.16
N GLU A 17 32.42 23.36 8.26
CA GLU A 17 33.20 24.27 7.39
C GLU A 17 34.21 23.57 6.45
N GLY A 18 33.99 23.70 5.13
CA GLY A 18 35.01 23.51 4.08
C GLY A 18 34.76 22.41 3.04
N LEU A 19 34.00 22.71 1.97
CA LEU A 19 34.08 22.05 0.65
C LEU A 19 35.03 22.89 -0.27
N PRO A 20 35.51 22.48 -1.47
CA PRO A 20 35.03 21.41 -2.39
C PRO A 20 36.13 20.65 -3.22
N ILE A 21 35.73 19.74 -4.15
CA ILE A 21 36.02 19.72 -5.63
C ILE A 21 35.81 18.32 -6.29
N GLU A 22 35.27 18.34 -7.52
CA GLU A 22 34.83 17.26 -8.46
C GLU A 22 35.97 16.60 -9.31
N THR A 23 35.90 15.35 -9.82
CA THR A 23 35.42 14.81 -11.16
C THR A 23 36.26 13.53 -11.54
N PRO A 24 36.09 12.73 -12.64
CA PRO A 24 34.91 12.00 -13.16
C PRO A 24 35.19 10.56 -13.80
N ILE A 25 34.10 9.87 -14.27
CA ILE A 25 33.93 8.80 -15.33
C ILE A 25 34.42 7.33 -15.14
N SER A 26 33.49 6.33 -15.28
CA SER A 26 33.54 5.23 -16.30
C SER A 26 32.42 4.14 -16.22
N ALA A 27 31.76 3.94 -17.37
CA ALA A 27 31.13 2.77 -18.03
C ALA A 27 30.28 1.67 -17.33
N SER A 28 29.00 1.63 -17.78
CA SER A 28 28.11 0.51 -18.16
C SER A 28 27.84 -0.68 -17.23
N GLN A 29 26.56 -0.77 -16.82
CA GLN A 29 25.68 -1.96 -16.92
C GLN A 29 24.24 -1.46 -16.75
N LYS A 30 23.28 -1.96 -17.54
CA LYS A 30 21.87 -1.54 -17.47
C LYS A 30 21.27 -1.97 -16.12
N LYS A 31 21.29 -1.04 -15.15
CA LYS A 31 20.65 -1.18 -13.85
C LYS A 31 19.13 -1.04 -14.00
N HIS A 32 18.40 -1.85 -13.25
CA HIS A 32 16.99 -1.57 -12.90
C HIS A 32 16.87 -0.12 -12.40
N PRO A 33 15.76 0.59 -12.68
CA PRO A 33 15.65 2.02 -12.40
C PRO A 33 15.97 2.27 -10.92
N SER A 34 17.05 3.00 -10.67
CA SER A 34 17.53 3.28 -9.32
C SER A 34 16.43 4.04 -8.57
N THR A 35 15.93 3.45 -7.49
CA THR A 35 14.95 4.04 -6.57
C THR A 35 15.60 5.15 -5.72
N LYS A 36 16.20 6.16 -6.34
CA LYS A 36 16.78 7.33 -5.64
C LYS A 36 15.72 8.36 -5.21
N ILE A 37 14.44 7.99 -5.31
CA ILE A 37 13.32 8.89 -5.03
C ILE A 37 12.85 8.64 -3.61
N ASN A 38 13.01 9.64 -2.74
CA ASN A 38 12.35 9.67 -1.45
C ASN A 38 10.84 9.80 -1.65
N LEU A 39 10.12 8.71 -1.40
CA LEU A 39 8.69 8.60 -1.65
C LEU A 39 7.89 9.48 -0.70
N ALA A 40 8.25 9.53 0.58
CA ALA A 40 7.53 10.31 1.58
C ALA A 40 7.57 11.81 1.29
N LYS A 41 8.73 12.34 0.86
CA LYS A 41 8.88 13.73 0.45
C LYS A 41 8.02 14.07 -0.77
N ASN A 42 7.89 13.14 -1.72
CA ASN A 42 7.02 13.32 -2.87
C ASN A 42 5.54 13.21 -2.50
N LEU A 43 5.17 12.28 -1.62
CA LEU A 43 3.81 12.12 -1.14
C LEU A 43 3.31 13.37 -0.41
N ARG A 44 4.15 14.07 0.37
CA ARG A 44 3.74 15.35 0.96
C ARG A 44 3.33 16.37 -0.11
N LYS A 45 4.17 16.57 -1.12
CA LYS A 45 3.88 17.49 -2.24
C LYS A 45 2.64 17.05 -3.01
N TYR A 46 2.49 15.75 -3.19
CA TYR A 46 1.33 15.15 -3.82
C TYR A 46 0.05 15.44 -3.03
N MET A 47 0.02 15.11 -1.74
CA MET A 47 -1.13 15.36 -0.85
C MET A 47 -1.49 16.84 -0.82
N GLN A 48 -0.48 17.73 -0.81
CA GLN A 48 -0.70 19.18 -0.90
C GLN A 48 -1.33 19.61 -2.23
N SER A 49 -0.96 18.98 -3.35
CA SER A 49 -1.59 19.27 -4.65
C SER A 49 -2.98 18.67 -4.82
N THR A 50 -3.28 17.59 -4.09
CA THR A 50 -4.53 16.82 -4.21
C THR A 50 -5.62 17.30 -3.28
N LEU A 51 -5.26 17.65 -2.03
CA LEU A 51 -6.19 18.10 -1.00
C LEU A 51 -6.30 19.63 -1.04
N HIS A 52 -7.52 20.17 -1.06
CA HIS A 52 -7.74 21.61 -1.07
C HIS A 52 -8.55 22.09 0.13
N ILE A 53 -8.30 23.34 0.54
CA ILE A 53 -9.07 24.00 1.59
C ILE A 53 -10.46 24.36 1.04
N GLY A 54 -11.50 23.74 1.61
CA GLY A 54 -12.89 24.17 1.45
C GLY A 54 -13.75 23.24 0.61
N HIS A 55 -14.96 22.98 1.13
CA HIS A 55 -16.07 22.28 0.47
C HIS A 55 -15.89 20.77 0.19
N GLY A 56 -14.92 20.09 0.81
CA GLY A 56 -14.73 18.65 0.59
C GLY A 56 -14.38 18.33 -0.85
N THR A 57 -13.58 19.21 -1.49
CA THR A 57 -13.13 19.02 -2.86
C THR A 57 -11.70 18.48 -2.92
N ILE A 58 -11.41 17.72 -3.97
CA ILE A 58 -10.09 17.17 -4.26
C ILE A 58 -9.73 17.42 -5.72
N THR A 59 -8.45 17.59 -6.00
CA THR A 59 -7.91 17.63 -7.37
C THR A 59 -6.85 16.54 -7.50
N PRO A 60 -7.26 15.26 -7.67
CA PRO A 60 -6.31 14.24 -8.09
C PRO A 60 -5.65 14.72 -9.39
N GLN A 61 -4.34 14.49 -9.56
CA GLN A 61 -3.54 15.10 -10.63
C GLN A 61 -4.21 15.01 -12.02
N SER A 62 -4.03 13.91 -12.74
CA SER A 62 -4.81 13.59 -13.92
C SER A 62 -5.56 12.28 -13.72
N ILE A 63 -6.79 12.25 -14.20
CA ILE A 63 -7.61 11.05 -14.35
C ILE A 63 -7.87 10.91 -15.84
N ASN A 64 -7.43 9.81 -16.47
CA ASN A 64 -7.45 9.65 -17.93
C ASN A 64 -6.78 10.83 -18.66
N GLY A 65 -5.66 11.33 -18.11
CA GLY A 65 -4.91 12.47 -18.66
C GLY A 65 -5.59 13.83 -18.53
N LYS A 66 -6.73 13.93 -17.83
CA LYS A 66 -7.45 15.19 -17.59
C LYS A 66 -7.34 15.61 -16.12
N LYS A 67 -6.93 16.86 -15.88
CA LYS A 67 -7.01 17.46 -14.55
C LYS A 67 -8.43 17.95 -14.30
N ALA A 68 -9.01 17.57 -13.17
CA ALA A 68 -10.33 18.04 -12.76
C ALA A 68 -10.40 18.16 -11.23
N GLN A 69 -11.19 19.13 -10.78
CA GLN A 69 -11.59 19.25 -9.38
C GLN A 69 -12.89 18.46 -9.18
N PHE A 70 -12.95 17.67 -8.13
CA PHE A 70 -14.12 16.87 -7.77
C PHE A 70 -14.64 17.29 -6.40
N THR A 71 -15.95 17.21 -6.22
CA THR A 71 -16.56 17.17 -4.89
C THR A 71 -16.55 15.74 -4.39
N VAL A 72 -16.00 15.52 -3.20
CA VAL A 72 -16.06 14.23 -2.53
C VAL A 72 -17.47 14.01 -2.00
N SER A 73 -18.15 12.99 -2.52
CA SER A 73 -19.54 12.66 -2.20
C SER A 73 -19.63 11.19 -1.84
N MET A 74 -20.41 10.85 -0.82
CA MET A 74 -20.54 9.46 -0.37
C MET A 74 -21.32 8.65 -1.40
N ASP A 75 -20.77 7.49 -1.76
CA ASP A 75 -21.42 6.50 -2.62
C ASP A 75 -22.39 5.59 -1.82
N ASP A 76 -23.20 4.76 -2.50
CA ASP A 76 -24.10 3.80 -1.85
C ASP A 76 -23.42 2.43 -1.58
N ALA A 77 -22.11 2.35 -1.84
CA ALA A 77 -21.24 1.20 -1.62
C ALA A 77 -20.80 0.99 -0.16
N TYR A 78 -21.64 1.30 0.83
CA TYR A 78 -21.31 1.10 2.26
C TYR A 78 -22.31 0.23 2.99
N HIS A 79 -21.81 -0.57 3.94
CA HIS A 79 -22.62 -1.35 4.87
C HIS A 79 -22.64 -0.73 6.27
N TYR A 80 -23.74 -0.90 7.01
CA TYR A 80 -23.86 -0.44 8.40
C TYR A 80 -23.27 -1.43 9.42
N LYS A 81 -22.51 -2.42 8.93
CA LYS A 81 -21.80 -3.40 9.74
C LYS A 81 -20.44 -3.71 9.15
N ILE A 82 -19.50 -4.03 10.03
CA ILE A 82 -18.18 -4.57 9.71
C ILE A 82 -17.96 -5.78 10.64
N GLY A 83 -18.02 -6.99 10.08
CA GLY A 83 -18.17 -8.23 10.83
C GLY A 83 -19.39 -8.17 11.73
N CYS A 84 -19.19 -8.44 13.02
CA CYS A 84 -20.25 -8.33 14.04
C CYS A 84 -20.45 -6.92 14.63
N ASN A 85 -19.67 -5.92 14.19
CA ASN A 85 -19.70 -4.57 14.77
C ASN A 85 -20.61 -3.63 13.98
N ASP A 86 -21.40 -2.83 14.68
CA ASP A 86 -22.18 -1.75 14.06
C ASP A 86 -21.24 -0.66 13.53
N PHE A 87 -21.58 -0.13 12.36
CA PHE A 87 -20.86 0.94 11.68
C PHE A 87 -21.85 1.91 11.07
N ASP A 88 -21.59 3.22 11.17
CA ASP A 88 -22.47 4.24 10.61
C ASP A 88 -21.72 5.09 9.58
N PRO A 89 -21.79 4.76 8.28
CA PRO A 89 -21.12 5.53 7.24
C PRO A 89 -21.59 6.99 7.19
N ASP A 90 -22.86 7.27 7.52
CA ASP A 90 -23.40 8.64 7.53
C ASP A 90 -22.75 9.53 8.59
N THR A 91 -22.23 8.92 9.66
CA THR A 91 -21.46 9.63 10.70
C THR A 91 -19.97 9.69 10.35
N ILE A 92 -19.40 8.60 9.82
CA ILE A 92 -17.95 8.51 9.58
C ILE A 92 -17.51 9.31 8.35
N PHE A 93 -18.30 9.30 7.28
CA PHE A 93 -17.91 9.96 6.04
C PHE A 93 -17.74 11.49 6.20
N PRO A 94 -18.68 12.24 6.82
CA PRO A 94 -18.48 13.66 7.09
C PRO A 94 -17.26 13.96 7.96
N GLU A 95 -16.90 13.04 8.87
CA GLU A 95 -15.71 13.19 9.70
C GLU A 95 -14.42 13.08 8.87
N ILE A 96 -14.35 12.15 7.91
CA ILE A 96 -13.22 12.06 6.98
C ILE A 96 -13.08 13.35 6.18
N ILE A 97 -14.20 13.93 5.70
CA ILE A 97 -14.18 15.22 5.01
C ILE A 97 -13.63 16.33 5.92
N LEU A 98 -14.06 16.38 7.19
CA LEU A 98 -13.56 17.34 8.17
C LEU A 98 -12.04 17.20 8.39
N LEU A 99 -11.56 15.99 8.62
CA LEU A 99 -10.13 15.69 8.80
C LEU A 99 -9.33 16.03 7.54
N SER A 100 -9.90 15.78 6.35
CA SER A 100 -9.27 16.12 5.06
C SER A 100 -9.07 17.62 4.91
N ASN A 101 -10.10 18.41 5.27
CA ASN A 101 -10.01 19.87 5.26
C ASN A 101 -8.98 20.39 6.29
N GLN A 102 -8.90 19.77 7.47
CA GLN A 102 -7.89 20.10 8.47
C GLN A 102 -6.47 19.80 7.97
N LEU A 103 -6.27 18.64 7.34
CA LEU A 103 -5.00 18.26 6.75
C LEU A 103 -4.58 19.21 5.63
N ALA A 104 -5.50 19.56 4.72
CA ALA A 104 -5.25 20.56 3.68
C ALA A 104 -4.79 21.90 4.30
N GLY A 105 -5.47 22.36 5.35
CA GLY A 105 -5.10 23.56 6.09
C GLY A 105 -3.73 23.50 6.79
N ILE A 106 -3.25 22.31 7.16
CA ILE A 106 -1.89 22.10 7.68
C ILE A 106 -0.87 22.12 6.54
N LEU A 107 -1.17 21.45 5.42
CA LEU A 107 -0.28 21.32 4.27
C LEU A 107 -0.06 22.66 3.55
N ASP A 108 -1.04 23.56 3.55
CA ASP A 108 -0.93 24.91 2.99
C ASP A 108 -0.14 25.89 3.86
N LYS A 109 0.09 25.56 5.14
CA LYS A 109 0.95 26.36 6.01
C LYS A 109 2.41 26.12 5.65
N LYS A 110 3.21 27.19 5.72
CA LYS A 110 4.67 27.07 5.69
C LYS A 110 5.14 26.39 6.98
N LEU A 111 5.38 25.09 6.90
CA LEU A 111 5.91 24.30 8.00
C LEU A 111 7.36 24.66 8.30
N THR A 112 7.75 24.56 9.57
CA THR A 112 9.16 24.60 9.97
C THR A 112 9.87 23.32 9.51
N ALA A 113 11.20 23.36 9.36
CA ALA A 113 11.97 22.16 8.96
C ALA A 113 11.73 20.96 9.90
N GLY A 114 11.53 21.21 11.20
CA GLY A 114 11.21 20.15 12.17
C GLY A 114 9.82 19.55 11.96
N GLN A 115 8.82 20.35 11.61
CA GLN A 115 7.47 19.87 11.28
C GLN A 115 7.44 19.10 9.95
N GLU A 116 8.22 19.54 8.95
CA GLU A 116 8.36 18.80 7.70
C GLU A 116 9.00 17.42 7.92
N ALA A 117 10.07 17.36 8.72
CA ALA A 117 10.71 16.10 9.08
C ALA A 117 9.78 15.16 9.86
N ALA A 118 9.00 15.69 10.82
CA ALA A 118 8.03 14.90 11.58
C ALA A 118 6.91 14.32 10.69
N PHE A 119 6.42 15.10 9.72
CA PHE A 119 5.46 14.62 8.73
C PHE A 119 6.07 13.52 7.86
N GLU A 120 7.28 13.73 7.36
CA GLU A 120 7.98 12.73 6.54
C GLU A 120 8.18 11.42 7.31
N ASP A 121 8.66 11.48 8.55
CA ASP A 121 8.85 10.31 9.40
C ASP A 121 7.54 9.58 9.69
N HIS A 122 6.44 10.31 9.89
CA HIS A 122 5.12 9.70 10.05
C HIS A 122 4.68 8.95 8.79
N ILE A 123 4.80 9.57 7.60
CA ILE A 123 4.44 8.91 6.33
C ILE A 123 5.32 7.68 6.08
N LEU A 124 6.62 7.76 6.33
CA LEU A 124 7.54 6.62 6.24
C LEU A 124 7.13 5.48 7.18
N HIS A 125 6.75 5.81 8.42
CA HIS A 125 6.27 4.82 9.38
C HIS A 125 4.96 4.18 8.92
N CYS A 126 4.02 4.95 8.38
CA CYS A 126 2.76 4.43 7.85
C CYS A 126 2.98 3.52 6.64
N LEU A 127 3.83 3.91 5.67
CA LEU A 127 4.18 3.06 4.53
C LEU A 127 4.84 1.75 4.97
N ALA A 128 5.74 1.80 5.95
CA ALA A 128 6.37 0.60 6.50
C ALA A 128 5.38 -0.27 7.31
N SER A 129 4.45 0.35 8.03
CA SER A 129 3.39 -0.36 8.77
C SER A 129 2.38 -1.02 7.86
N MET A 130 2.07 -0.41 6.70
CA MET A 130 1.27 -1.00 5.64
C MET A 130 1.93 -2.28 5.10
N VAL A 131 3.24 -2.24 4.81
CA VAL A 131 4.00 -3.42 4.37
C VAL A 131 3.99 -4.50 5.46
N TYR A 132 4.26 -4.13 6.72
CA TYR A 132 4.24 -5.06 7.85
C TYR A 132 2.89 -5.75 7.99
N GLY A 133 1.80 -5.01 8.14
CA GLY A 133 0.48 -5.59 8.38
C GLY A 133 0.00 -6.45 7.21
N SER A 134 0.27 -6.00 5.99
CA SER A 134 -0.01 -6.80 4.80
C SER A 134 0.82 -8.07 4.71
N ASN A 135 2.05 -8.10 5.23
CA ASN A 135 2.85 -9.33 5.32
C ASN A 135 2.35 -10.25 6.44
N VAL A 136 1.95 -9.70 7.59
CA VAL A 136 1.37 -10.47 8.71
C VAL A 136 0.12 -11.25 8.27
N ILE A 137 -0.76 -10.61 7.50
CA ILE A 137 -1.98 -11.25 6.95
C ILE A 137 -1.62 -12.48 6.10
N GLU A 138 -0.57 -12.41 5.26
CA GLU A 138 -0.13 -13.54 4.42
C GLU A 138 0.84 -14.49 5.13
N ARG A 139 1.09 -14.31 6.44
CA ARG A 139 2.12 -15.05 7.20
C ARG A 139 3.52 -14.98 6.55
N ALA A 140 3.83 -13.83 5.95
CA ALA A 140 5.07 -13.53 5.28
C ALA A 140 5.92 -12.54 6.09
N GLY A 141 7.19 -12.39 5.69
CA GLY A 141 8.10 -11.40 6.25
C GLY A 141 8.62 -11.75 7.64
N ASN A 142 8.91 -10.72 8.43
CA ASN A 142 9.55 -10.88 9.75
C ASN A 142 8.96 -9.88 10.77
N GLY A 143 9.70 -9.50 11.81
CA GLY A 143 9.18 -8.71 12.93
C GLY A 143 8.95 -7.25 12.55
N LEU A 144 8.14 -6.53 13.36
CA LEU A 144 7.87 -5.11 13.12
C LEU A 144 9.14 -4.27 13.06
N ASN A 145 10.06 -4.43 14.02
CA ASN A 145 11.28 -3.62 14.10
C ASN A 145 12.13 -3.72 12.82
N ILE A 146 12.46 -4.94 12.38
CA ILE A 146 13.25 -5.14 11.17
C ILE A 146 12.49 -4.71 9.91
N THR A 147 11.17 -4.89 9.89
CA THR A 147 10.32 -4.43 8.79
C THR A 147 10.37 -2.90 8.67
N LEU A 148 10.19 -2.18 9.79
CA LEU A 148 10.31 -0.72 9.82
C LEU A 148 11.69 -0.25 9.33
N LYS A 149 12.77 -0.83 9.86
CA LYS A 149 14.14 -0.49 9.46
C LYS A 149 14.35 -0.62 7.95
N LEU A 150 14.02 -1.77 7.37
CA LEU A 150 14.23 -2.05 5.94
C LEU A 150 13.31 -1.22 5.04
N CYS A 151 12.03 -1.13 5.38
CA CYS A 151 11.06 -0.38 4.58
C CYS A 151 11.37 1.12 4.57
N ILE A 152 11.69 1.72 5.72
CA ILE A 152 12.02 3.14 5.80
C ILE A 152 13.23 3.48 4.93
N ALA A 153 14.28 2.64 4.95
CA ALA A 153 15.44 2.81 4.08
C ALA A 153 15.03 2.80 2.59
N ILE A 154 14.23 1.81 2.16
CA ILE A 154 13.75 1.70 0.78
C ILE A 154 12.90 2.92 0.38
N PHE A 155 11.97 3.35 1.25
CA PHE A 155 11.09 4.48 0.95
C PHE A 155 11.81 5.84 0.96
N ARG A 156 12.93 5.96 1.67
CA ARG A 156 13.85 7.13 1.57
C ARG A 156 14.68 7.11 0.29
N GLY A 157 14.80 5.95 -0.35
CA GLY A 157 15.61 5.73 -1.54
C GLY A 157 17.05 5.32 -1.24
N ASP A 158 17.30 4.77 -0.05
CA ASP A 158 18.58 4.21 0.34
C ASP A 158 18.80 2.86 -0.37
N ASP A 159 20.05 2.60 -0.78
CA ASP A 159 20.43 1.31 -1.34
C ASP A 159 20.65 0.30 -0.21
N LEU A 160 19.90 -0.81 -0.25
CA LEU A 160 20.12 -1.96 0.63
C LEU A 160 20.90 -3.04 -0.12
N PRO A 161 21.79 -3.78 0.56
CA PRO A 161 22.45 -4.92 -0.06
C PRO A 161 21.44 -5.99 -0.45
N ASP A 162 21.63 -6.60 -1.62
CA ASP A 162 20.73 -7.65 -2.13
C ASP A 162 20.74 -8.86 -1.19
N ASP A 163 21.91 -9.28 -0.71
CA ASP A 163 22.10 -10.38 0.23
C ASP A 163 22.77 -9.91 1.54
N ILE A 164 22.58 -10.70 2.60
CA ILE A 164 23.25 -10.54 3.89
C ILE A 164 23.91 -11.88 4.28
N GLY A 165 25.05 -11.82 4.95
CA GLY A 165 25.79 -12.98 5.45
C GLY A 165 25.23 -13.51 6.76
N GLU A 166 25.51 -14.79 7.07
CA GLU A 166 25.00 -15.43 8.29
C GLU A 166 25.55 -14.80 9.60
N THR A 167 26.66 -14.08 9.50
CA THR A 167 27.28 -13.35 10.61
C THR A 167 26.69 -11.95 10.81
N ASP A 168 25.87 -11.46 9.87
CA ASP A 168 25.30 -10.12 9.97
C ASP A 168 24.27 -10.05 11.09
N GLU A 169 24.27 -8.94 11.83
CA GLU A 169 23.33 -8.71 12.93
C GLU A 169 21.87 -8.84 12.46
N GLU A 170 21.57 -8.34 11.26
CA GLU A 170 20.27 -8.44 10.61
C GLU A 170 19.86 -9.91 10.36
N PHE A 171 20.78 -10.74 9.88
CA PHE A 171 20.50 -12.17 9.65
C PHE A 171 20.17 -12.88 10.96
N LEU A 172 20.96 -12.59 12.00
CA LEU A 172 20.76 -13.17 13.33
C LEU A 172 19.43 -12.71 13.96
N GLU A 173 19.02 -11.46 13.76
CA GLU A 173 17.72 -10.94 14.22
C GLU A 173 16.55 -11.66 13.53
N LEU A 174 16.58 -11.74 12.20
CA LEU A 174 15.58 -12.43 11.38
C LEU A 174 15.44 -13.90 11.82
N LYS A 175 16.57 -14.60 11.99
CA LYS A 175 16.62 -16.00 12.43
C LYS A 175 16.05 -16.20 13.83
N LYS A 176 16.35 -15.28 14.77
CA LYS A 176 15.82 -15.32 16.15
C LYS A 176 14.29 -15.23 16.18
N LYS A 177 13.65 -14.47 15.29
CA LYS A 177 12.18 -14.45 15.19
C LYS A 177 11.66 -15.82 14.72
N LEU A 178 12.18 -16.34 13.62
CA LEU A 178 11.73 -17.61 13.04
C LEU A 178 11.84 -18.76 14.06
N LEU A 179 12.92 -18.80 14.83
CA LEU A 179 13.09 -19.77 15.92
C LEU A 179 12.04 -19.61 17.03
N ARG A 180 11.72 -18.38 17.45
CA ARG A 180 10.70 -18.13 18.49
C ARG A 180 9.30 -18.56 18.05
N GLU A 181 9.01 -18.49 16.76
CA GLU A 181 7.71 -18.87 16.18
C GLU A 181 7.66 -20.34 15.73
N ASN A 182 8.70 -21.13 16.01
CA ASN A 182 8.84 -22.52 15.56
C ASN A 182 8.71 -22.69 14.03
N LEU A 183 9.19 -21.70 13.26
CA LEU A 183 9.21 -21.71 11.81
C LEU A 183 10.57 -22.22 11.27
N PRO A 184 10.64 -22.68 10.01
CA PRO A 184 11.90 -22.98 9.35
C PRO A 184 12.87 -21.80 9.47
N SER A 185 14.10 -22.06 9.93
CA SER A 185 15.10 -21.04 10.25
C SER A 185 16.49 -21.34 9.67
N ASN A 186 16.52 -22.19 8.63
CA ASN A 186 17.69 -22.36 7.78
C ASN A 186 17.96 -21.08 6.96
N THR A 187 19.14 -20.99 6.35
CA THR A 187 19.59 -19.80 5.61
C THR A 187 18.59 -19.37 4.54
N SER A 188 18.05 -20.31 3.77
CA SER A 188 17.03 -20.02 2.75
C SER A 188 15.74 -19.42 3.33
N ALA A 189 15.26 -19.91 4.48
CA ALA A 189 14.07 -19.36 5.14
C ALA A 189 14.31 -17.96 5.71
N VAL A 190 15.48 -17.72 6.29
CA VAL A 190 15.87 -16.40 6.80
C VAL A 190 15.92 -15.39 5.64
N LEU A 191 16.63 -15.72 4.57
CA LEU A 191 16.73 -14.85 3.39
C LEU A 191 15.37 -14.64 2.73
N ARG A 192 14.53 -15.68 2.62
CA ARG A 192 13.15 -15.54 2.14
C ARG A 192 12.36 -14.51 2.94
N SER A 193 12.38 -14.60 4.27
CA SER A 193 11.63 -13.67 5.13
C SER A 193 12.09 -12.21 4.97
N ARG A 194 13.37 -12.00 4.63
CA ARG A 194 13.91 -10.69 4.28
C ARG A 194 13.44 -10.25 2.90
N TYR A 195 13.50 -11.12 1.90
CA TYR A 195 13.03 -10.83 0.54
C TYR A 195 11.55 -10.45 0.54
N GLU A 196 10.71 -11.13 1.31
CA GLU A 196 9.29 -10.81 1.46
C GLU A 196 9.03 -9.39 2.02
N ILE A 197 9.93 -8.84 2.83
CA ILE A 197 9.86 -7.44 3.30
C ILE A 197 10.34 -6.49 2.20
N ILE A 198 11.55 -6.73 1.69
CA ILE A 198 12.23 -5.80 0.78
C ILE A 198 11.46 -5.68 -0.54
N GLN A 199 11.05 -6.81 -1.10
CA GLN A 199 10.37 -6.84 -2.39
C GLN A 199 8.98 -6.24 -2.31
N HIS A 200 8.29 -6.40 -1.18
CA HIS A 200 7.02 -5.73 -0.94
C HIS A 200 7.20 -4.22 -0.83
N ALA A 201 8.17 -3.74 -0.05
CA ALA A 201 8.46 -2.30 0.02
C ALA A 201 8.86 -1.71 -1.35
N LYS A 202 9.69 -2.42 -2.13
CA LYS A 202 10.04 -2.02 -3.50
C LYS A 202 8.84 -2.01 -4.45
N ALA A 203 7.94 -3.00 -4.35
CA ALA A 203 6.73 -3.07 -5.16
C ALA A 203 5.75 -1.93 -4.81
N ALA A 204 5.56 -1.67 -3.51
CA ALA A 204 4.76 -0.56 -3.02
C ALA A 204 5.33 0.79 -3.47
N HIS A 205 6.65 0.96 -3.38
CA HIS A 205 7.35 2.16 -3.88
C HIS A 205 7.11 2.37 -5.38
N TYR A 206 7.20 1.29 -6.16
CA TYR A 206 6.95 1.33 -7.60
C TYR A 206 5.51 1.74 -7.93
N ILE A 207 4.50 1.03 -7.44
CA ILE A 207 3.10 1.29 -7.82
C ILE A 207 2.63 2.67 -7.35
N ILE A 208 2.96 3.06 -6.12
CA ILE A 208 2.63 4.40 -5.59
C ILE A 208 3.37 5.46 -6.40
N GLY A 209 4.64 5.23 -6.73
CA GLY A 209 5.43 6.12 -7.58
C GLY A 209 4.83 6.32 -8.97
N GLN A 210 4.36 5.25 -9.63
CA GLN A 210 3.71 5.36 -10.94
C GLN A 210 2.43 6.20 -10.88
N LEU A 211 1.55 5.91 -9.92
CA LEU A 211 0.25 6.57 -9.82
C LEU A 211 0.37 8.02 -9.33
N CYS A 212 1.15 8.25 -8.27
CA CYS A 212 1.22 9.55 -7.59
C CYS A 212 2.31 10.48 -8.15
N ASN A 213 3.50 9.95 -8.50
CA ASN A 213 4.60 10.81 -8.96
C ASN A 213 4.63 10.96 -10.48
N ASN A 214 4.37 9.88 -11.21
CA ASN A 214 4.39 9.87 -12.67
C ASN A 214 3.02 10.13 -13.30
N ASP A 215 2.00 10.40 -12.47
CA ASP A 215 0.65 10.73 -12.89
C ASP A 215 0.02 9.68 -13.84
N GLN A 216 0.35 8.39 -13.66
CA GLN A 216 -0.19 7.32 -14.47
C GLN A 216 -1.52 6.81 -13.89
N ASP A 217 -2.43 6.40 -14.77
CA ASP A 217 -3.59 5.60 -14.37
C ASP A 217 -3.17 4.14 -14.11
N LEU A 218 -3.92 3.43 -13.26
CA LEU A 218 -3.66 2.01 -13.02
C LEU A 218 -3.87 1.20 -14.31
N SER A 219 -2.88 0.39 -14.68
CA SER A 219 -2.92 -0.42 -15.90
C SER A 219 -2.47 -1.87 -15.63
N GLU A 220 -2.81 -2.79 -16.54
CA GLU A 220 -2.30 -4.17 -16.48
C GLU A 220 -0.77 -4.20 -16.44
N GLU A 221 -0.09 -3.34 -17.19
CA GLU A 221 1.37 -3.24 -17.20
C GLU A 221 1.93 -2.88 -15.81
N ILE A 222 1.34 -1.87 -15.14
CA ILE A 222 1.75 -1.49 -13.78
C ILE A 222 1.50 -2.64 -12.82
N ILE A 223 0.36 -3.32 -12.91
CA ILE A 223 0.00 -4.45 -12.05
C ILE A 223 0.99 -5.61 -12.23
N LEU A 224 1.27 -6.02 -13.48
CA LEU A 224 2.20 -7.10 -13.81
C LEU A 224 3.63 -6.76 -13.35
N GLN A 225 4.10 -5.54 -13.58
CA GLN A 225 5.43 -5.11 -13.17
C GLN A 225 5.54 -5.01 -11.64
N THR A 226 4.49 -4.55 -10.95
CA THR A 226 4.45 -4.53 -9.48
C THR A 226 4.52 -5.95 -8.92
N HIS A 227 3.76 -6.89 -9.48
CA HIS A 227 3.79 -8.29 -9.08
C HIS A 227 5.17 -8.93 -9.33
N LYS A 228 5.82 -8.60 -10.45
CA LYS A 228 7.19 -9.04 -10.75
C LYS A 228 8.19 -8.58 -9.69
N ILE A 229 8.09 -7.33 -9.25
CA ILE A 229 8.94 -6.80 -8.18
C ILE A 229 8.63 -7.51 -6.86
N LEU A 230 7.35 -7.65 -6.52
CA LEU A 230 6.89 -8.27 -5.26
C LEU A 230 7.43 -9.68 -5.06
N THR A 231 7.55 -10.46 -6.13
CA THR A 231 7.86 -11.90 -6.09
C THR A 231 9.30 -12.24 -6.46
N TYR A 232 10.12 -11.25 -6.79
CA TYR A 232 11.53 -11.45 -7.13
C TYR A 232 12.28 -12.19 -6.01
N GLN A 233 13.00 -13.27 -6.35
CA GLN A 233 13.69 -14.17 -5.41
C GLN A 233 12.81 -14.92 -4.40
N ILE A 234 11.49 -14.96 -4.61
CA ILE A 234 10.55 -15.66 -3.72
C ILE A 234 9.93 -16.79 -4.52
N ASN A 235 10.41 -18.02 -4.34
CA ASN A 235 9.80 -19.20 -4.97
C ASN A 235 8.45 -19.52 -4.30
N THR A 236 7.48 -20.04 -5.02
CA THR A 236 6.29 -20.65 -4.40
C THR A 236 6.48 -22.17 -4.25
N ALA A 237 5.46 -22.90 -3.81
CA ALA A 237 5.50 -24.34 -3.56
C ALA A 237 5.71 -25.14 -4.85
N GLY A 238 6.97 -25.25 -5.30
CA GLY A 238 7.37 -26.02 -6.48
C GLY A 238 7.70 -25.18 -7.72
N THR A 239 7.33 -23.90 -7.74
CA THR A 239 7.54 -23.02 -8.90
C THR A 239 8.59 -21.94 -8.59
N PRO A 240 9.73 -21.91 -9.30
CA PRO A 240 10.70 -20.83 -9.23
C PRO A 240 10.09 -19.48 -9.59
N TRP A 241 10.52 -18.41 -8.93
CA TRP A 241 9.98 -17.06 -9.17
C TRP A 241 10.06 -16.63 -10.64
N GLN A 242 11.10 -17.04 -11.36
CA GLN A 242 11.30 -16.73 -12.78
C GLN A 242 10.17 -17.23 -13.68
N GLU A 243 9.42 -18.24 -13.24
CA GLU A 243 8.36 -18.87 -14.03
C GLU A 243 6.97 -18.23 -13.82
N TYR A 244 6.77 -17.49 -12.72
CA TYR A 244 5.46 -16.91 -12.38
C TYR A 244 5.47 -15.40 -12.09
N SER A 245 6.61 -14.80 -11.79
CA SER A 245 6.73 -13.38 -11.47
C SER A 245 6.26 -12.48 -12.61
N GLY A 246 5.27 -11.64 -12.33
CA GLY A 246 4.70 -10.71 -13.32
C GLY A 246 3.93 -11.38 -14.45
N MET A 247 3.42 -12.60 -14.24
CA MET A 247 2.65 -13.34 -15.24
C MET A 247 1.34 -13.82 -14.63
N TYR A 248 0.25 -13.75 -15.39
CA TYR A 248 -1.01 -14.37 -14.97
C TYR A 248 -0.85 -15.89 -14.83
N ARG A 249 -1.55 -16.45 -13.85
CA ARG A 249 -1.52 -17.88 -13.57
C ARG A 249 -2.01 -18.70 -14.76
N LYS A 250 -1.46 -19.90 -14.90
CA LYS A 250 -1.86 -20.91 -15.89
C LYS A 250 -2.43 -22.17 -15.24
N GLU A 251 -2.66 -22.09 -13.94
CA GLU A 251 -3.11 -23.18 -13.09
C GLU A 251 -4.31 -22.72 -12.28
N GLU A 252 -5.12 -23.68 -11.85
CA GLU A 252 -6.23 -23.41 -10.94
C GLU A 252 -5.73 -23.17 -9.52
N VAL A 253 -6.37 -22.23 -8.84
CA VAL A 253 -6.05 -21.84 -7.47
C VAL A 253 -7.34 -21.65 -6.69
N SER A 254 -7.27 -21.89 -5.39
CA SER A 254 -8.39 -21.74 -4.47
C SER A 254 -7.92 -21.16 -3.14
N ALA A 255 -8.82 -20.48 -2.44
CA ALA A 255 -8.60 -20.02 -1.07
C ALA A 255 -9.60 -20.74 -0.16
N GLY A 256 -9.12 -21.75 0.57
CA GLY A 256 -10.01 -22.65 1.30
C GLY A 256 -10.97 -23.37 0.34
N PHE A 257 -12.27 -23.18 0.52
CA PHE A 257 -13.31 -23.75 -0.35
C PHE A 257 -13.71 -22.84 -1.53
N HIS A 258 -13.27 -21.58 -1.53
CA HIS A 258 -13.59 -20.64 -2.60
C HIS A 258 -12.70 -20.92 -3.83
N GLN A 259 -13.35 -21.23 -4.96
CA GLN A 259 -12.69 -21.47 -6.24
C GLN A 259 -12.68 -20.19 -7.05
N PHE A 260 -11.51 -19.75 -7.48
CA PHE A 260 -11.40 -18.55 -8.31
C PHE A 260 -11.72 -18.86 -9.78
N PRO A 261 -11.98 -17.84 -10.64
CA PRO A 261 -12.29 -18.06 -12.05
C PRO A 261 -11.24 -18.90 -12.77
N HIS A 262 -11.64 -19.73 -13.74
CA HIS A 262 -10.68 -20.57 -14.48
C HIS A 262 -9.53 -19.72 -15.08
N HIS A 263 -8.29 -20.24 -15.02
CA HIS A 263 -7.10 -19.45 -15.39
C HIS A 263 -7.15 -18.89 -16.83
N SER A 264 -7.89 -19.56 -17.73
CA SER A 264 -8.07 -19.12 -19.13
C SER A 264 -8.84 -17.80 -19.28
N VAL A 265 -9.69 -17.44 -18.31
CA VAL A 265 -10.48 -16.19 -18.36
C VAL A 265 -9.86 -15.05 -17.57
N VAL A 266 -8.77 -15.29 -16.83
CA VAL A 266 -8.05 -14.28 -16.05
C VAL A 266 -7.62 -13.08 -16.91
N PRO A 267 -6.97 -13.25 -18.09
CA PRO A 267 -6.56 -12.11 -18.90
C PRO A 267 -7.75 -11.24 -19.35
N SER A 268 -8.85 -11.86 -19.76
CA SER A 268 -10.06 -11.12 -20.15
C SER A 268 -10.71 -10.38 -18.97
N LYS A 269 -10.74 -11.00 -17.78
CA LYS A 269 -11.29 -10.38 -16.57
C LYS A 269 -10.43 -9.21 -16.07
N MET A 270 -9.10 -9.34 -16.12
CA MET A 270 -8.18 -8.24 -15.78
C MET A 270 -8.35 -7.05 -16.72
N LYS A 271 -8.44 -7.31 -18.03
CA LYS A 271 -8.73 -6.27 -19.02
C LYS A 271 -10.08 -5.61 -18.78
N ALA A 272 -11.12 -6.40 -18.49
CA ALA A 272 -12.46 -5.89 -18.18
C ALA A 272 -12.44 -4.99 -16.95
N MET A 273 -11.76 -5.40 -15.86
CA MET A 273 -11.61 -4.61 -14.64
C MET A 273 -10.97 -3.24 -14.92
N ILE A 274 -9.92 -3.18 -15.76
CA ILE A 274 -9.28 -1.91 -16.12
C ILE A 274 -10.22 -1.03 -16.97
N CYS A 275 -10.92 -1.61 -17.95
CA CYS A 275 -11.90 -0.87 -18.75
C CYS A 275 -13.06 -0.33 -17.90
N GLU A 276 -13.51 -1.08 -16.91
CA GLU A 276 -14.54 -0.66 -15.97
C GLU A 276 -14.03 0.50 -15.10
N LEU A 277 -12.80 0.41 -14.57
CA LEU A 277 -12.17 1.49 -13.80
C LEU A 277 -12.11 2.79 -14.61
N GLU A 278 -11.67 2.71 -15.86
CA GLU A 278 -11.65 3.87 -16.74
C GLU A 278 -13.06 4.46 -16.96
N SER A 279 -14.08 3.62 -17.06
CA SER A 279 -15.47 4.03 -17.25
C SER A 279 -16.01 4.74 -16.01
N ASP A 280 -15.82 4.18 -14.82
CA ASP A 280 -16.24 4.79 -13.55
C ASP A 280 -15.55 6.14 -13.34
N LEU A 281 -14.25 6.22 -13.64
CA LEU A 281 -13.47 7.47 -13.56
C LEU A 281 -13.95 8.51 -14.59
N LYS A 282 -14.33 8.11 -15.80
CA LYS A 282 -14.97 9.01 -16.79
C LYS A 282 -16.33 9.50 -16.31
N GLN A 283 -17.09 8.64 -15.63
CA GLN A 283 -18.38 9.02 -15.06
C GLN A 283 -18.19 10.02 -13.92
N ALA A 284 -17.24 9.79 -13.02
CA ALA A 284 -16.87 10.73 -11.96
C ALA A 284 -16.47 12.09 -12.54
N LEU A 285 -15.68 12.12 -13.63
CA LEU A 285 -15.33 13.34 -14.35
C LEU A 285 -16.55 14.08 -14.91
N SER A 286 -17.53 13.34 -15.44
CA SER A 286 -18.74 13.94 -16.00
C SER A 286 -19.66 14.55 -14.94
N LYS A 287 -19.71 13.93 -13.75
CA LYS A 287 -20.52 14.37 -12.62
C LYS A 287 -19.81 15.42 -11.74
N SER A 288 -18.49 15.58 -11.90
CA SER A 288 -17.61 16.34 -11.01
C SER A 288 -17.68 15.89 -9.55
N THR A 289 -18.03 14.63 -9.31
CA THR A 289 -18.16 14.02 -7.98
C THR A 289 -17.44 12.68 -7.94
N ILE A 290 -16.83 12.35 -6.81
CA ILE A 290 -16.11 11.09 -6.64
C ILE A 290 -16.17 10.63 -5.18
N ASP A 291 -16.21 9.33 -4.96
CA ASP A 291 -15.89 8.72 -3.68
C ASP A 291 -14.59 7.91 -3.81
N PRO A 292 -13.43 8.45 -3.38
CA PRO A 292 -12.15 7.75 -3.49
C PRO A 292 -12.14 6.40 -2.74
N VAL A 293 -12.86 6.30 -1.63
CA VAL A 293 -12.88 5.10 -0.79
C VAL A 293 -13.72 4.01 -1.45
N ALA A 294 -14.89 4.36 -1.99
CA ALA A 294 -15.74 3.42 -2.71
C ALA A 294 -15.02 2.86 -3.95
N ILE A 295 -14.44 3.72 -4.80
CA ILE A 295 -13.72 3.30 -6.00
C ILE A 295 -12.54 2.38 -5.64
N ALA A 296 -11.69 2.78 -4.70
CA ALA A 296 -10.54 1.97 -4.32
C ALA A 296 -10.96 0.60 -3.74
N SER A 297 -12.06 0.55 -2.98
CA SER A 297 -12.59 -0.68 -2.40
C SER A 297 -13.19 -1.61 -3.46
N LYS A 298 -13.98 -1.06 -4.40
CA LYS A 298 -14.55 -1.81 -5.53
C LYS A 298 -13.48 -2.55 -6.32
N TYR A 299 -12.45 -1.85 -6.79
CA TYR A 299 -11.43 -2.45 -7.66
C TYR A 299 -10.46 -3.36 -6.92
N THR A 300 -10.26 -3.14 -5.62
CA THR A 300 -9.51 -4.08 -4.78
C THR A 300 -10.28 -5.39 -4.60
N HIS A 301 -11.60 -5.32 -4.39
CA HIS A 301 -12.48 -6.47 -4.30
C HIS A 301 -12.55 -7.25 -5.62
N ILE A 302 -12.74 -6.56 -6.75
CA ILE A 302 -12.74 -7.21 -8.06
C ILE A 302 -11.39 -7.92 -8.30
N PHE A 303 -10.26 -7.25 -8.05
CA PHE A 303 -8.94 -7.83 -8.25
C PHE A 303 -8.71 -9.12 -7.45
N VAL A 304 -9.08 -9.13 -6.16
CA VAL A 304 -8.83 -10.31 -5.30
C VAL A 304 -9.70 -11.51 -5.70
N ASN A 305 -10.91 -11.27 -6.22
CA ASN A 305 -11.82 -12.32 -6.71
C ASN A 305 -11.50 -12.77 -8.15
N ILE A 306 -10.79 -11.97 -8.95
CA ILE A 306 -10.15 -12.48 -10.18
C ILE A 306 -8.98 -13.41 -9.84
N HIS A 307 -8.24 -13.07 -8.78
CA HIS A 307 -7.07 -13.81 -8.29
C HIS A 307 -6.06 -14.14 -9.39
N PRO A 308 -5.47 -13.11 -10.05
CA PRO A 308 -4.80 -13.28 -11.33
C PRO A 308 -3.44 -13.99 -11.26
N PHE A 309 -2.82 -14.09 -10.09
CA PHE A 309 -1.46 -14.62 -9.92
C PHE A 309 -1.44 -15.96 -9.18
N LEU A 310 -0.32 -16.69 -9.30
CA LEU A 310 -0.11 -17.95 -8.59
C LEU A 310 0.11 -17.74 -7.08
N ASP A 311 0.74 -16.64 -6.69
CA ASP A 311 0.97 -16.23 -5.30
C ASP A 311 1.02 -14.69 -5.24
N GLY A 312 0.85 -14.10 -4.06
CA GLY A 312 1.00 -12.66 -3.82
C GLY A 312 -0.25 -11.82 -4.07
N ASN A 313 -1.39 -12.41 -4.42
CA ASN A 313 -2.64 -11.69 -4.72
C ASN A 313 -3.11 -10.81 -3.56
N GLY A 314 -3.06 -11.29 -2.31
CA GLY A 314 -3.47 -10.48 -1.16
C GLY A 314 -2.55 -9.27 -0.91
N ARG A 315 -1.24 -9.42 -1.06
CA ARG A 315 -0.28 -8.29 -0.99
C ARG A 315 -0.50 -7.31 -2.14
N MET A 316 -0.74 -7.82 -3.35
CA MET A 316 -1.07 -7.01 -4.52
C MET A 316 -2.35 -6.20 -4.31
N CYS A 317 -3.43 -6.80 -3.81
CA CYS A 317 -4.70 -6.11 -3.62
C CYS A 317 -4.57 -4.95 -2.62
N ARG A 318 -3.86 -5.14 -1.51
CA ARG A 318 -3.63 -4.09 -0.50
C ARG A 318 -2.69 -2.98 -1.00
N MET A 319 -1.74 -3.29 -1.88
CA MET A 319 -0.93 -2.27 -2.56
C MET A 319 -1.76 -1.47 -3.57
N ILE A 320 -2.61 -2.12 -4.36
CA ILE A 320 -3.52 -1.46 -5.30
C ILE A 320 -4.47 -0.53 -4.53
N LEU A 321 -5.07 -1.02 -3.44
CA LEU A 321 -5.94 -0.23 -2.55
C LEU A 321 -5.25 1.07 -2.13
N ASN A 322 -4.06 0.98 -1.54
CA ASN A 322 -3.34 2.16 -1.05
C ASN A 322 -2.87 3.09 -2.17
N ALA A 323 -2.44 2.53 -3.32
CA ALA A 323 -2.05 3.35 -4.45
C ALA A 323 -3.24 4.13 -5.03
N MET A 324 -4.43 3.53 -5.08
CA MET A 324 -5.67 4.18 -5.49
C MET A 324 -6.17 5.20 -4.46
N LEU A 325 -6.15 4.87 -3.17
CA LEU A 325 -6.54 5.79 -2.10
C LEU A 325 -5.64 7.04 -2.08
N LEU A 326 -4.33 6.85 -2.26
CA LEU A 326 -3.39 7.97 -2.39
C LEU A 326 -3.70 8.75 -3.66
N LYS A 327 -3.80 8.10 -4.82
CA LYS A 327 -4.06 8.74 -6.11
C LYS A 327 -5.34 9.58 -6.10
N LEU A 328 -6.45 8.99 -5.63
CA LEU A 328 -7.76 9.60 -5.74
C LEU A 328 -8.05 10.55 -4.57
N GLY A 329 -7.68 10.19 -3.34
CA GLY A 329 -8.08 10.94 -2.13
C GLY A 329 -6.94 11.46 -1.26
N GLY A 330 -5.68 11.14 -1.58
CA GLY A 330 -4.55 11.45 -0.70
C GLY A 330 -4.59 10.67 0.63
N PHE A 331 -5.27 9.52 0.67
CA PHE A 331 -5.40 8.70 1.87
C PHE A 331 -4.41 7.54 1.87
N LEU A 332 -3.93 7.16 3.06
CA LEU A 332 -3.08 6.00 3.28
C LEU A 332 -3.64 5.20 4.45
N VAL A 333 -3.79 3.88 4.29
CA VAL A 333 -4.32 2.98 5.32
C VAL A 333 -3.34 1.87 5.65
N CYS A 334 -3.22 1.58 6.95
CA CYS A 334 -2.49 0.43 7.46
C CYS A 334 -3.51 -0.64 7.90
N ILE A 335 -3.45 -1.81 7.27
CA ILE A 335 -4.34 -2.95 7.51
C ILE A 335 -3.49 -4.13 8.00
N GLY A 336 -3.96 -4.85 9.01
CA GLY A 336 -3.31 -6.02 9.58
C GLY A 336 -2.22 -5.69 10.60
N THR A 337 -2.29 -4.51 11.25
CA THR A 337 -1.23 -4.07 12.19
C THR A 337 -1.30 -4.75 13.56
N ASN A 338 -2.42 -5.41 13.86
CA ASN A 338 -2.65 -6.22 15.06
C ASN A 338 -3.52 -7.45 14.71
N HIS A 339 -3.67 -8.38 15.66
CA HIS A 339 -4.33 -9.66 15.42
C HIS A 339 -5.84 -9.51 15.15
N GLU A 340 -6.50 -8.62 15.90
CA GLU A 340 -7.92 -8.33 15.76
C GLU A 340 -8.22 -7.76 14.37
N ASP A 341 -7.39 -6.82 13.92
CA ASP A 341 -7.47 -6.19 12.61
C ASP A 341 -7.21 -7.19 11.47
N CYS A 342 -6.23 -8.09 11.62
CA CYS A 342 -6.01 -9.17 10.66
C CYS A 342 -7.24 -10.08 10.56
N SER A 343 -7.81 -10.46 11.69
CA SER A 343 -8.96 -11.37 11.74
C SER A 343 -10.19 -10.73 11.10
N LEU A 344 -10.45 -9.46 11.42
CA LEU A 344 -11.56 -8.70 10.86
C LEU A 344 -11.39 -8.50 9.35
N TYR A 345 -10.20 -8.13 8.88
CA TYR A 345 -9.94 -8.01 7.45
C TYR A 345 -10.21 -9.32 6.70
N MET A 346 -9.77 -10.46 7.25
CA MET A 346 -10.03 -11.77 6.64
C MET A 346 -11.52 -12.10 6.62
N GLU A 347 -12.26 -11.80 7.68
CA GLU A 347 -13.72 -11.95 7.73
C GLU A 347 -14.40 -11.13 6.62
N VAL A 348 -14.06 -9.84 6.52
CA VAL A 348 -14.62 -8.92 5.51
C VAL A 348 -14.37 -9.41 4.08
N VAL A 349 -13.15 -9.86 3.77
CA VAL A 349 -12.81 -10.36 2.42
C VAL A 349 -13.51 -11.69 2.13
N CYS A 350 -13.59 -12.59 3.12
CA CYS A 350 -14.32 -13.85 2.98
C CYS A 350 -15.82 -13.64 2.76
N ASN A 351 -16.44 -12.68 3.48
CA ASN A 351 -17.84 -12.33 3.29
C ASN A 351 -18.09 -11.84 1.86
N GLY A 352 -17.26 -10.92 1.37
CA GLY A 352 -17.35 -10.45 -0.02
C GLY A 352 -17.21 -11.58 -1.04
N SER A 353 -16.25 -12.48 -0.85
CA SER A 353 -16.02 -13.62 -1.76
C SER A 353 -17.19 -14.62 -1.73
N ALA A 354 -17.80 -14.85 -0.56
CA ALA A 354 -18.98 -15.70 -0.43
C ALA A 354 -20.21 -15.12 -1.15
N LEU A 355 -20.30 -13.79 -1.24
CA LEU A 355 -21.34 -13.15 -2.05
C LEU A 355 -21.11 -13.36 -3.55
N GLU A 356 -19.85 -13.34 -4.02
CA GLU A 356 -19.52 -13.71 -5.42
C GLU A 356 -19.95 -15.14 -5.73
N ASP A 357 -19.72 -16.09 -4.83
CA ASP A 357 -20.16 -17.48 -5.00
C ASP A 357 -21.69 -17.63 -5.02
N THR A 358 -22.40 -16.77 -4.28
CA THR A 358 -23.86 -16.85 -4.13
C THR A 358 -24.59 -16.18 -5.28
N TYR A 359 -24.07 -15.07 -5.80
CA TYR A 359 -24.78 -14.16 -6.69
C TYR A 359 -24.02 -13.90 -8.01
N GLY A 360 -22.85 -14.50 -8.22
CA GLY A 360 -22.00 -14.24 -9.38
C GLY A 360 -22.65 -14.55 -10.73
N ASP A 361 -23.59 -15.49 -10.75
CA ASP A 361 -24.34 -15.92 -11.93
C ASP A 361 -25.61 -15.08 -12.21
N LEU A 362 -25.96 -14.14 -11.33
CA LEU A 362 -27.08 -13.22 -11.57
C LEU A 362 -26.73 -12.18 -12.64
N ASP A 363 -27.75 -11.55 -13.20
CA ASP A 363 -27.57 -10.38 -14.04
C ASP A 363 -27.01 -9.20 -13.20
N GLU A 364 -26.19 -8.34 -13.80
CA GLU A 364 -25.52 -7.24 -13.10
C GLU A 364 -26.49 -6.29 -12.37
N GLU A 365 -27.71 -6.12 -12.88
CA GLU A 365 -28.76 -5.28 -12.27
C GLU A 365 -29.34 -5.89 -10.99
N GLU A 366 -29.21 -7.21 -10.81
CA GLU A 366 -29.73 -7.96 -9.66
C GLU A 366 -28.65 -8.23 -8.60
N LYS A 367 -27.36 -8.05 -8.94
CA LYS A 367 -26.26 -8.29 -8.02
C LYS A 367 -26.24 -7.26 -6.90
N PRO A 368 -26.16 -7.69 -5.63
CA PRO A 368 -25.83 -6.77 -4.55
C PRO A 368 -24.41 -6.22 -4.75
N ILE A 369 -24.13 -5.06 -4.16
CA ILE A 369 -22.78 -4.50 -4.13
C ILE A 369 -21.92 -5.34 -3.16
N MET A 370 -21.14 -6.28 -3.72
CA MET A 370 -20.38 -7.29 -2.95
C MET A 370 -19.31 -6.72 -2.02
N HIS A 371 -18.85 -5.51 -2.31
CA HIS A 371 -17.74 -4.86 -1.60
C HIS A 371 -18.19 -3.84 -0.55
N ARG A 372 -19.50 -3.77 -0.20
CA ARG A 372 -20.01 -2.79 0.77
C ARG A 372 -19.33 -2.86 2.13
N GLU A 373 -19.13 -4.07 2.62
CA GLU A 373 -18.45 -4.28 3.91
C GLU A 373 -16.97 -3.88 3.84
N LEU A 374 -16.30 -4.20 2.73
CA LEU A 374 -14.93 -3.75 2.48
C LEU A 374 -14.85 -2.23 2.41
N GLY A 375 -15.80 -1.58 1.74
CA GLY A 375 -15.90 -0.11 1.70
C GLY A 375 -15.98 0.51 3.09
N SER A 376 -16.87 -0.01 3.95
CA SER A 376 -17.01 0.45 5.34
C SER A 376 -15.75 0.19 6.17
N TYR A 377 -15.14 -0.98 6.02
CA TYR A 377 -13.86 -1.32 6.66
C TYR A 377 -12.76 -0.34 6.26
N VAL A 378 -12.56 -0.10 4.97
CA VAL A 378 -11.56 0.84 4.47
C VAL A 378 -11.86 2.26 4.95
N MET A 379 -13.13 2.70 4.94
CA MET A 379 -13.54 4.00 5.47
C MET A 379 -13.12 4.18 6.94
N SER A 380 -13.36 3.18 7.78
CA SER A 380 -12.93 3.18 9.18
C SER A 380 -11.41 3.36 9.32
N HIS A 381 -10.62 2.66 8.48
CA HIS A 381 -9.17 2.78 8.46
C HIS A 381 -8.67 4.12 7.94
N VAL A 382 -9.33 4.72 6.94
CA VAL A 382 -9.04 6.07 6.46
C VAL A 382 -9.20 7.07 7.59
N LYS A 383 -10.36 7.08 8.26
CA LYS A 383 -10.59 7.96 9.43
C LYS A 383 -9.49 7.81 10.48
N ASN A 384 -9.19 6.57 10.88
CA ASN A 384 -8.21 6.31 11.94
C ASN A 384 -6.80 6.74 11.55
N SER A 385 -6.43 6.59 10.28
CA SER A 385 -5.12 7.02 9.78
C SER A 385 -5.02 8.54 9.71
N MET A 386 -6.08 9.22 9.25
CA MET A 386 -6.14 10.68 9.20
C MET A 386 -6.13 11.32 10.59
N ARG A 387 -6.84 10.75 11.57
CA ARG A 387 -6.81 11.22 12.96
C ARG A 387 -5.41 11.18 13.58
N LYS A 388 -4.55 10.23 13.16
CA LYS A 388 -3.16 10.13 13.65
C LYS A 388 -2.20 11.14 13.00
N LEU A 389 -2.62 11.75 11.88
CA LEU A 389 -1.88 12.82 11.19
C LEU A 389 -2.18 14.22 11.75
N MET A 390 -3.33 14.37 12.41
CA MET A 390 -3.73 15.59 13.13
C MET A 390 -3.10 15.61 14.52
#